data_AF-A0AA85J1K2-F1
#
_entry.id   AF-A0AA85J1K2-F1
#
_cell.length_a   1.000
_cell.length_b   1.000
_cell.length_c   1.000
_cell.angle_alpha   90.00
_cell.angle_beta   90.00
_cell.angle_gamma   90.00
#
_symmetry.space_group_name_H-M   'P 1'
#
loop_
_entity.id
_entity.type
_entity.pdbx_description
1 polymer ?
#
loop_
_entity_poly.entity_id
_entity_poly.type
_entity_poly.pdbx_seq_one_letter_code
_entity_poly.pdbx_strand_id
1 'polypeptide(L)'
;MAPGRRKGKKNKFAIVINNVSTTDMTKEEIEAYVVLLREELEKEKQERNLALLEKQKISTFWELTKKQLDEARSLLIKKERDLEDTDEKHQLEMKIYRQKLKHVMFEQNTRDSAAKKEALQSLSNSENEARAEIRAIRNENYTLKVKLRQQLVRTEETIKQLKRQHELDIAHIRQDFSRQREELEIRAGTQMTQLRKTIDTQRRVEVHETEERKNVHIQNLEMNHEQAFANMKSYYNDVTLGNVSVIKTLRENIDELRCQLSRVQRLLDESYVELNKKKEELAKTDKENVHLRQIEHLYEMEKSAHVLTKNNAKKTLKSMKNLEDNYDLLKARFEALDKMRGNLAQTFEKLLLDVQQRMGLKTLLVERKLQYLAEMLETREAQVKQLLIALDSDPQSVEIAKGHLEDLLKSKNEAIHELQYEIMRMGKAYNELWSTCQSKLVDEMNSPINLGITPVKVNIQLISPFNPSTALGKKLNDPILNHKPHPRLYDRQQNRDDDDSDSGNKNKEKNENTIGKPKCIAPKYGKGPTGLASIAPF
;
A
#
# COMPACT_ATOMS: atom_id res chain seq x y z
N MET A 1 -121.09 -98.76 40.98
CA MET A 1 -122.21 -98.51 41.92
C MET A 1 -123.40 -98.01 41.13
N ALA A 2 -124.54 -98.72 41.18
CA ALA A 2 -125.86 -98.13 40.96
C ALA A 2 -126.21 -97.21 42.17
N PRO A 3 -127.22 -96.31 42.15
CA PRO A 3 -128.64 -96.61 41.90
C PRO A 3 -129.31 -95.53 41.00
N GLY A 4 -130.58 -95.53 40.61
CA GLY A 4 -131.77 -96.30 40.97
C GLY A 4 -132.99 -95.79 40.18
N ARG A 5 -133.97 -96.68 40.04
CA ARG A 5 -135.24 -96.59 39.28
C ARG A 5 -136.17 -95.41 39.64
N ARG A 6 -137.04 -95.05 38.69
CA ARG A 6 -138.53 -95.10 38.85
C ARG A 6 -139.25 -95.28 37.50
N LYS A 7 -140.24 -96.19 37.48
CA LYS A 7 -141.16 -96.56 36.38
C LYS A 7 -142.28 -95.53 36.24
N GLY A 8 -142.83 -95.35 35.02
CA GLY A 8 -144.18 -94.82 34.84
C GLY A 8 -144.63 -94.51 33.41
N LYS A 9 -145.56 -95.34 32.91
CA LYS A 9 -146.57 -95.12 31.84
C LYS A 9 -146.16 -95.04 30.36
N LYS A 10 -146.69 -96.02 29.63
CA LYS A 10 -146.90 -96.07 28.17
C LYS A 10 -147.86 -94.95 27.74
N ASN A 11 -147.51 -94.22 26.68
CA ASN A 11 -148.46 -93.62 25.76
C ASN A 11 -147.88 -93.69 24.34
N LYS A 12 -148.68 -94.24 23.42
CA LYS A 12 -148.43 -94.21 21.97
C LYS A 12 -148.46 -92.75 21.54
N PHE A 13 -147.33 -92.23 21.09
CA PHE A 13 -147.27 -90.90 20.47
C PHE A 13 -147.20 -91.05 18.96
N ALA A 14 -148.13 -90.37 18.31
CA ALA A 14 -148.19 -90.14 16.88
C ALA A 14 -146.88 -89.52 16.41
N ILE A 15 -146.36 -90.02 15.28
CA ILE A 15 -145.19 -89.47 14.61
C ILE A 15 -145.65 -88.18 13.92
N VAL A 16 -145.35 -87.06 14.56
CA VAL A 16 -145.53 -85.72 14.01
C VAL A 16 -144.23 -85.35 13.31
N ILE A 17 -144.25 -85.31 11.98
CA ILE A 17 -143.16 -84.77 11.16
C ILE A 17 -143.68 -83.43 10.64
N ASN A 18 -142.99 -82.33 11.00
CA ASN A 18 -143.30 -80.95 10.58
C ASN A 18 -144.80 -80.56 10.72
N ASN A 19 -145.40 -80.84 11.89
CA ASN A 19 -146.74 -80.39 12.29
C ASN A 19 -147.94 -80.82 11.42
N VAL A 20 -147.82 -81.90 10.63
CA VAL A 20 -148.95 -82.46 9.86
C VAL A 20 -149.11 -83.97 10.15
N SER A 21 -150.35 -84.41 10.41
CA SER A 21 -150.71 -85.81 10.67
C SER A 21 -150.88 -86.56 9.34
N THR A 22 -150.03 -87.55 9.08
CA THR A 22 -149.99 -88.29 7.80
C THR A 22 -151.12 -89.31 7.61
N THR A 23 -152.23 -89.20 8.36
CA THR A 23 -153.35 -90.17 8.33
C THR A 23 -154.44 -89.83 7.31
N ASP A 24 -154.47 -88.60 6.79
CA ASP A 24 -155.53 -88.10 5.89
C ASP A 24 -154.99 -87.51 4.58
N MET A 25 -153.80 -87.91 4.14
CA MET A 25 -153.20 -87.42 2.90
C MET A 25 -153.22 -88.47 1.80
N THR A 26 -153.61 -88.05 0.60
CA THR A 26 -153.63 -88.92 -0.58
C THR A 26 -152.19 -89.27 -0.99
N LYS A 27 -151.99 -90.44 -1.62
CA LYS A 27 -150.65 -90.98 -1.96
C LYS A 27 -149.75 -89.96 -2.67
N GLU A 28 -150.31 -89.13 -3.53
CA GLU A 28 -149.60 -88.10 -4.30
C GLU A 28 -149.07 -86.95 -3.41
N GLU A 29 -149.80 -86.58 -2.35
CA GLU A 29 -149.39 -85.49 -1.47
C GLU A 29 -148.32 -85.94 -0.46
N ILE A 30 -148.32 -87.21 -0.06
CA ILE A 30 -147.25 -87.81 0.76
C ILE A 30 -145.96 -87.95 -0.07
N GLU A 31 -146.07 -88.32 -1.35
CA GLU A 31 -144.92 -88.40 -2.26
C GLU A 31 -144.30 -87.00 -2.48
N ALA A 32 -145.11 -85.95 -2.69
CA ALA A 32 -144.63 -84.57 -2.78
C ALA A 32 -143.94 -84.09 -1.49
N TYR A 33 -144.47 -84.46 -0.33
CA TYR A 33 -143.88 -84.10 0.97
C TYR A 33 -142.55 -84.81 1.25
N VAL A 34 -142.41 -86.06 0.82
CA VAL A 34 -141.13 -86.79 0.88
C VAL A 34 -140.08 -86.16 -0.04
N VAL A 35 -140.48 -85.62 -1.20
CA VAL A 35 -139.58 -84.87 -2.09
C VAL A 35 -139.11 -83.58 -1.41
N LEU A 36 -140.02 -82.80 -0.80
CA LEU A 36 -139.66 -81.59 -0.06
C LEU A 36 -138.71 -81.88 1.11
N LEU A 37 -138.98 -82.90 1.93
CA LEU A 37 -138.08 -83.28 3.02
C LEU A 37 -136.72 -83.79 2.52
N ARG A 38 -136.68 -84.43 1.35
CA ARG A 38 -135.41 -84.83 0.72
C ARG A 38 -134.65 -83.62 0.21
N GLU A 39 -135.32 -82.64 -0.39
CA GLU A 39 -134.71 -81.36 -0.81
C GLU A 39 -134.22 -80.55 0.38
N GLU A 40 -134.97 -80.53 1.48
CA GLU A 40 -134.62 -79.84 2.73
C GLU A 40 -133.43 -80.53 3.42
N LEU A 41 -133.42 -81.88 3.48
CA LEU A 41 -132.27 -82.66 3.93
C LEU A 41 -131.04 -82.41 3.04
N GLU A 42 -131.22 -82.31 1.72
CA GLU A 42 -130.10 -82.08 0.81
C GLU A 42 -129.57 -80.64 0.91
N LYS A 43 -130.43 -79.65 1.15
CA LYS A 43 -130.03 -78.28 1.51
C LYS A 43 -129.27 -78.24 2.83
N GLU A 44 -129.77 -78.88 3.89
CA GLU A 44 -129.06 -78.93 5.17
C GLU A 44 -127.69 -79.63 5.05
N LYS A 45 -127.57 -80.67 4.22
CA LYS A 45 -126.28 -81.30 3.91
C LYS A 45 -125.34 -80.36 3.16
N GLN A 46 -125.84 -79.61 2.18
CA GLN A 46 -125.06 -78.62 1.44
C GLN A 46 -124.58 -77.50 2.36
N GLU A 47 -125.45 -76.98 3.23
CA GLU A 47 -125.12 -75.95 4.22
C GLU A 47 -124.10 -76.46 5.24
N ARG A 48 -124.28 -77.67 5.77
CA ARG A 48 -123.29 -78.31 6.65
C ARG A 48 -121.94 -78.49 5.95
N ASN A 49 -121.95 -78.89 4.69
CA ASN A 49 -120.72 -79.07 3.92
C ASN A 49 -120.02 -77.72 3.68
N LEU A 50 -120.77 -76.68 3.32
CA LEU A 50 -120.25 -75.31 3.21
C LEU A 50 -119.67 -74.82 4.53
N ALA A 51 -120.39 -74.97 5.64
CA ALA A 51 -119.93 -74.57 6.97
C ALA A 51 -118.69 -75.35 7.42
N LEU A 52 -118.58 -76.64 7.08
CA LEU A 52 -117.37 -77.44 7.34
C LEU A 52 -116.19 -76.95 6.51
N LEU A 53 -116.41 -76.61 5.24
CA LEU A 53 -115.38 -76.11 4.33
C LEU A 53 -114.92 -74.71 4.73
N GLU A 54 -115.82 -73.86 5.20
CA GLU A 54 -115.51 -72.56 5.81
C GLU A 54 -114.74 -72.72 7.12
N LYS A 55 -115.18 -73.62 8.02
CA LYS A 55 -114.42 -73.92 9.25
C LYS A 55 -113.02 -74.42 8.92
N GLN A 56 -112.87 -75.31 7.94
CA GLN A 56 -111.56 -75.79 7.48
C GLN A 56 -110.71 -74.65 6.91
N LYS A 57 -111.27 -73.78 6.07
CA LYS A 57 -110.59 -72.57 5.56
C LYS A 57 -110.15 -71.65 6.70
N ILE A 58 -111.02 -71.38 7.67
CA ILE A 58 -110.68 -70.54 8.84
C ILE A 58 -109.59 -71.22 9.67
N SER A 59 -109.65 -72.54 9.86
CA SER A 59 -108.62 -73.29 10.58
C SER A 59 -107.27 -73.24 9.88
N THR A 60 -107.23 -73.42 8.55
CA THR A 60 -105.98 -73.33 7.77
C THR A 60 -105.43 -71.91 7.74
N PHE A 61 -106.29 -70.89 7.60
CA PHE A 61 -105.87 -69.50 7.72
C PHE A 61 -105.32 -69.18 9.11
N TRP A 62 -105.97 -69.67 10.17
CA TRP A 62 -105.49 -69.47 11.53
C TRP A 62 -104.14 -70.16 11.77
N GLU A 63 -103.97 -71.41 11.32
CA GLU A 63 -102.69 -72.11 11.44
C GLU A 63 -101.59 -71.44 10.60
N LEU A 64 -101.90 -70.98 9.39
CA LEU A 64 -100.95 -70.28 8.53
C LEU A 64 -100.54 -68.94 9.12
N THR A 65 -101.50 -68.13 9.56
CA THR A 65 -101.23 -66.82 10.18
C THR A 65 -100.49 -66.97 11.51
N LYS A 66 -100.79 -68.01 12.29
CA LYS A 66 -100.03 -68.36 13.50
C LYS A 66 -98.58 -68.74 13.15
N LYS A 67 -98.36 -69.60 12.15
CA LYS A 67 -97.01 -69.96 11.67
C LYS A 67 -96.24 -68.74 11.18
N GLN A 68 -96.88 -67.88 10.38
CA GLN A 68 -96.29 -66.63 9.90
C GLN A 68 -95.93 -65.69 11.04
N LEU A 69 -96.77 -65.60 12.09
CA LEU A 69 -96.47 -64.82 13.28
C LEU A 69 -95.27 -65.40 14.05
N ASP A 70 -95.21 -66.71 14.23
CA ASP A 70 -94.09 -67.39 14.91
C ASP A 70 -92.79 -67.26 14.09
N GLU A 71 -92.86 -67.36 12.77
CA GLU A 71 -91.74 -67.09 11.85
C GLU A 71 -91.26 -65.64 11.94
N ALA A 72 -92.17 -64.67 11.90
CA ALA A 72 -91.84 -63.25 12.03
C ALA A 72 -91.22 -62.93 13.40
N ARG A 73 -91.73 -63.53 14.48
CA ARG A 73 -91.12 -63.43 15.82
C ARG A 73 -89.73 -64.02 15.85
N SER A 74 -89.52 -65.19 15.24
CA SER A 74 -88.21 -65.83 15.17
C SER A 74 -87.20 -65.01 14.36
N LEU A 75 -87.65 -64.35 13.27
CA LEU A 75 -86.84 -63.44 12.47
C LEU A 75 -86.49 -62.17 13.24
N LEU A 76 -87.43 -61.61 14.00
CA LEU A 76 -87.21 -60.44 14.83
C LEU A 76 -86.11 -60.73 15.87
N ILE A 77 -86.22 -61.85 16.61
CA ILE A 77 -85.21 -62.26 17.60
C ILE A 77 -83.84 -62.47 16.94
N LYS A 78 -83.80 -63.10 15.75
CA LYS A 78 -82.54 -63.25 15.00
C LYS A 78 -81.95 -61.89 14.62
N LYS A 79 -82.79 -60.94 14.17
CA LYS A 79 -82.34 -59.60 13.78
C LYS A 79 -81.90 -58.76 14.98
N GLU A 80 -82.57 -58.87 16.12
CA GLU A 80 -82.14 -58.27 17.38
C GLU A 80 -80.76 -58.82 17.80
N ARG A 81 -80.55 -60.13 17.68
CA ARG A 81 -79.25 -60.74 17.98
C ARG A 81 -78.16 -60.36 16.97
N ASP A 82 -78.49 -60.29 15.69
CA ASP A 82 -77.57 -59.79 14.65
C ASP A 82 -77.15 -58.34 14.98
N LEU A 83 -78.09 -57.49 15.44
CA LEU A 83 -77.80 -56.12 15.86
C LEU A 83 -76.88 -56.10 17.09
N GLU A 84 -77.18 -56.88 18.13
CA GLU A 84 -76.31 -57.03 19.31
C GLU A 84 -74.89 -57.45 18.92
N ASP A 85 -74.74 -58.49 18.08
CA ASP A 85 -73.44 -58.97 17.62
C ASP A 85 -72.68 -57.88 16.83
N THR A 86 -73.38 -57.07 16.04
CA THR A 86 -72.75 -55.95 15.30
C THR A 86 -72.33 -54.82 16.22
N ASP A 87 -73.12 -54.51 17.24
CA ASP A 87 -72.79 -53.48 18.24
C ASP A 87 -71.59 -53.92 19.10
N GLU A 88 -71.54 -55.19 19.52
CA GLU A 88 -70.38 -55.74 20.23
C GLU A 88 -69.09 -55.67 19.40
N LYS A 89 -69.18 -56.02 18.10
CA LYS A 89 -68.05 -55.88 17.16
C LYS A 89 -67.61 -54.43 17.02
N HIS A 90 -68.54 -53.49 16.79
CA HIS A 90 -68.22 -52.08 16.70
C HIS A 90 -67.59 -51.54 18.00
N GLN A 91 -68.08 -51.96 19.17
CA GLN A 91 -67.47 -51.59 20.45
C GLN A 91 -66.05 -52.11 20.61
N LEU A 92 -65.79 -53.36 20.18
CA LEU A 92 -64.45 -53.94 20.20
C LEU A 92 -63.51 -53.21 19.24
N GLU A 93 -63.95 -52.96 18.01
CA GLU A 93 -63.20 -52.18 17.02
C GLU A 93 -62.88 -50.79 17.54
N MET A 94 -63.85 -50.10 18.16
CA MET A 94 -63.62 -48.79 18.76
C MET A 94 -62.62 -48.83 19.92
N LYS A 95 -62.56 -49.91 20.70
CA LYS A 95 -61.51 -50.10 21.72
C LYS A 95 -60.14 -50.31 21.08
N ILE A 96 -60.05 -51.12 20.03
CA ILE A 96 -58.81 -51.36 19.27
C ILE A 96 -58.32 -50.06 18.63
N TYR A 97 -59.19 -49.29 17.96
CA TYR A 97 -58.83 -48.01 17.35
C TYR A 97 -58.36 -47.00 18.40
N ARG A 98 -59.01 -46.93 19.57
CA ARG A 98 -58.54 -46.10 20.69
C ARG A 98 -57.15 -46.52 21.17
N GLN A 99 -56.87 -47.82 21.28
CA GLN A 99 -55.56 -48.32 21.68
C GLN A 99 -54.49 -48.02 20.61
N LYS A 100 -54.81 -48.21 19.34
CA LYS A 100 -53.92 -47.87 18.20
C LYS A 100 -53.59 -46.38 18.19
N LEU A 101 -54.58 -45.52 18.38
CA LEU A 101 -54.36 -44.07 18.47
C LEU A 101 -53.45 -43.70 19.64
N LYS A 102 -53.67 -44.30 20.83
CA LYS A 102 -52.79 -44.10 21.99
C LYS A 102 -51.35 -44.53 21.70
N HIS A 103 -51.15 -45.69 21.05
CA HIS A 103 -49.83 -46.17 20.68
C HIS A 103 -49.13 -45.21 19.71
N VAL A 104 -49.82 -44.82 18.62
CA VAL A 104 -49.27 -43.89 17.62
C VAL A 104 -48.91 -42.55 18.27
N MET A 105 -49.78 -42.00 19.13
CA MET A 105 -49.50 -40.77 19.87
C MET A 105 -48.28 -40.89 20.79
N PHE A 106 -48.16 -42.00 21.53
CA PHE A 106 -47.01 -42.24 22.40
C PHE A 106 -45.71 -42.39 21.60
N GLU A 107 -45.77 -43.12 20.50
CA GLU A 107 -44.63 -43.35 19.62
C GLU A 107 -44.19 -42.04 18.94
N GLN A 108 -45.13 -41.25 18.44
CA GLN A 108 -44.86 -39.92 17.89
C GLN A 108 -44.27 -38.99 18.95
N ASN A 109 -44.86 -38.92 20.15
CA ASN A 109 -44.32 -38.10 21.23
C ASN A 109 -42.91 -38.54 21.67
N THR A 110 -42.63 -39.85 21.64
CA THR A 110 -41.30 -40.40 21.93
C THR A 110 -40.30 -40.04 20.84
N ARG A 111 -40.68 -40.18 19.56
CA ARG A 111 -39.86 -39.74 18.42
C ARG A 111 -39.58 -38.24 18.47
N ASP A 112 -40.60 -37.43 18.75
CA ASP A 112 -40.47 -35.97 18.87
C ASP A 112 -39.56 -35.58 20.04
N SER A 113 -39.67 -36.26 21.18
CA SER A 113 -38.79 -36.06 22.33
C SER A 113 -37.34 -36.43 22.02
N ALA A 114 -37.13 -37.57 21.35
CA ALA A 114 -35.81 -38.01 20.92
C ALA A 114 -35.18 -37.04 19.91
N ALA A 115 -35.93 -36.62 18.88
CA ALA A 115 -35.48 -35.66 17.88
C ALA A 115 -35.15 -34.29 18.51
N LYS A 116 -35.96 -33.81 19.46
CA LYS A 116 -35.66 -32.58 20.22
C LYS A 116 -34.37 -32.72 21.02
N LYS A 117 -34.16 -33.85 21.69
CA LYS A 117 -32.94 -34.12 22.46
C LYS A 117 -31.70 -34.17 21.57
N GLU A 118 -31.80 -34.86 20.43
CA GLU A 118 -30.72 -34.94 19.44
C GLU A 118 -30.39 -33.57 18.84
N ALA A 119 -31.40 -32.78 18.47
CA ALA A 119 -31.21 -31.42 17.98
C ALA A 119 -30.52 -30.52 19.01
N LEU A 120 -30.94 -30.57 20.29
CA LEU A 120 -30.30 -29.83 21.37
C LEU A 120 -28.85 -30.27 21.61
N GLN A 121 -28.58 -31.58 21.55
CA GLN A 121 -27.23 -32.11 21.72
C GLN A 121 -26.32 -31.72 20.55
N SER A 122 -26.82 -31.79 19.32
CA SER A 122 -26.11 -31.34 18.12
C SER A 122 -25.77 -29.85 18.20
N LEU A 123 -26.74 -29.01 18.60
CA LEU A 123 -26.53 -27.58 18.81
C LEU A 123 -25.48 -27.33 19.90
N SER A 124 -25.59 -28.01 21.04
CA SER A 124 -24.61 -27.89 22.13
C SER A 124 -23.21 -28.32 21.70
N ASN A 125 -23.07 -29.39 20.90
CA ASN A 125 -21.78 -29.83 20.38
C ASN A 125 -21.19 -28.78 19.43
N SER A 126 -21.99 -28.25 18.50
CA SER A 126 -21.56 -27.19 17.59
C SER A 126 -21.13 -25.92 18.34
N GLU A 127 -21.87 -25.52 19.39
CA GLU A 127 -21.47 -24.41 20.26
C GLU A 127 -20.14 -24.68 20.98
N ASN A 128 -19.94 -25.90 21.49
CA ASN A 128 -18.72 -26.29 22.17
C ASN A 128 -17.51 -26.31 21.23
N GLU A 129 -17.68 -26.81 20.00
CA GLU A 129 -16.67 -26.79 18.94
C GLU A 129 -16.30 -25.37 18.55
N ALA A 130 -17.28 -24.50 18.29
CA ALA A 130 -17.03 -23.09 17.98
C ALA A 130 -16.29 -22.38 19.13
N ARG A 131 -16.65 -22.67 20.39
CA ARG A 131 -15.91 -22.15 21.56
C ARG A 131 -14.48 -22.68 21.62
N ALA A 132 -14.24 -23.93 21.26
CA ALA A 132 -12.90 -24.52 21.22
C ALA A 132 -12.04 -23.89 20.12
N GLU A 133 -12.61 -23.67 18.93
CA GLU A 133 -11.94 -23.00 17.81
C GLU A 133 -11.58 -21.55 18.16
N ILE A 134 -12.51 -20.79 18.76
CA ILE A 134 -12.24 -19.43 19.25
C ILE A 134 -11.08 -19.42 20.26
N ARG A 135 -11.01 -20.41 21.16
CA ARG A 135 -9.88 -20.53 22.11
C ARG A 135 -8.57 -20.84 21.39
N ALA A 136 -8.58 -21.74 20.41
CA ALA A 136 -7.39 -22.07 19.61
C ALA A 136 -6.87 -20.84 18.85
N ILE A 137 -7.74 -20.13 18.15
CA ILE A 137 -7.39 -18.89 17.41
C ILE A 137 -6.83 -17.83 18.36
N ARG A 138 -7.41 -17.65 19.56
CA ARG A 138 -6.89 -16.71 20.56
C ARG A 138 -5.48 -17.10 21.05
N ASN A 139 -5.25 -18.39 21.28
CA ASN A 139 -3.95 -18.90 21.71
C ASN A 139 -2.88 -18.74 20.61
N GLU A 140 -3.24 -19.03 19.35
CA GLU A 140 -2.38 -18.80 18.19
C GLU A 140 -2.07 -17.32 17.99
N ASN A 141 -3.08 -16.45 18.12
CA ASN A 141 -2.89 -15.00 18.04
C ASN A 141 -1.92 -14.50 19.13
N TYR A 142 -2.04 -15.03 20.34
CA TYR A 142 -1.13 -14.72 21.44
C TYR A 142 0.30 -15.19 21.15
N THR A 143 0.48 -16.44 20.70
CA THR A 143 1.81 -16.97 20.35
C THR A 143 2.43 -16.23 19.17
N LEU A 144 1.66 -15.86 18.16
CA LEU A 144 2.12 -15.03 17.04
C LEU A 144 2.55 -13.63 17.51
N LYS A 145 1.80 -13.00 18.43
CA LYS A 145 2.19 -11.72 19.04
C LYS A 145 3.51 -11.82 19.81
N VAL A 146 3.71 -12.91 20.56
CA VAL A 146 4.97 -13.17 21.28
C VAL A 146 6.12 -13.37 20.29
N LYS A 147 5.95 -14.18 19.24
CA LYS A 147 6.95 -14.38 18.19
C LYS A 147 7.31 -13.07 17.49
N LEU A 148 6.34 -12.23 17.17
CA LEU A 148 6.56 -10.92 16.57
C LEU A 148 7.38 -10.02 17.49
N ARG A 149 7.03 -9.94 18.78
CA ARG A 149 7.81 -9.18 19.78
C ARG A 149 9.24 -9.70 19.88
N GLN A 150 9.42 -11.02 19.92
CA GLN A 150 10.75 -11.63 19.97
C GLN A 150 11.57 -11.31 18.71
N GLN A 151 10.97 -11.33 17.52
CA GLN A 151 11.64 -10.91 16.29
C GLN A 151 12.03 -9.44 16.32
N LEU A 152 11.15 -8.55 16.80
CA LEU A 152 11.44 -7.13 16.93
C LEU A 152 12.64 -6.89 17.86
N VAL A 153 12.66 -7.53 19.03
CA VAL A 153 13.80 -7.44 19.97
C VAL A 153 15.09 -7.94 19.32
N ARG A 154 15.05 -9.10 18.64
CA ARG A 154 16.23 -9.62 17.91
C ARG A 154 16.73 -8.64 16.84
N THR A 155 15.83 -8.02 16.07
CA THR A 155 16.23 -7.03 15.06
C THR A 155 16.78 -5.75 15.70
N GLU A 156 16.29 -5.36 16.87
CA GLU A 156 16.83 -4.22 17.60
C GLU A 156 18.24 -4.52 18.14
N GLU A 157 18.45 -5.73 18.66
CA GLU A 157 19.76 -6.22 19.12
C GLU A 157 20.77 -6.27 17.98
N THR A 158 20.40 -6.77 16.80
CA THR A 158 21.30 -6.79 15.63
C THR A 158 21.64 -5.37 15.17
N ILE A 159 20.69 -4.43 15.17
CA ILE A 159 20.97 -3.02 14.86
C ILE A 159 21.93 -2.42 15.90
N LYS A 160 21.73 -2.68 17.20
CA LYS A 160 22.64 -2.21 18.26
C LYS A 160 24.04 -2.78 18.08
N GLN A 161 24.15 -4.07 17.74
CA GLN A 161 25.44 -4.72 17.48
C GLN A 161 26.15 -4.12 16.26
N LEU A 162 25.43 -3.89 15.16
CA LEU A 162 25.98 -3.23 13.96
C LEU A 162 26.45 -1.80 14.26
N LYS A 163 25.66 -1.02 15.01
CA LYS A 163 26.06 0.34 15.43
C LYS A 163 27.33 0.31 16.27
N ARG A 164 27.42 -0.59 17.25
CA ARG A 164 28.62 -0.78 18.07
C ARG A 164 29.82 -1.18 17.23
N GLN A 165 29.64 -2.07 16.25
CA GLN A 165 30.72 -2.46 15.34
C GLN A 165 31.20 -1.27 14.50
N HIS A 166 30.28 -0.48 13.95
CA HIS A 166 30.63 0.72 13.18
C HIS A 166 31.37 1.76 14.05
N GLU A 167 30.97 1.95 15.31
CA GLU A 167 31.68 2.82 16.25
C GLU A 167 33.11 2.36 16.51
N LEU A 168 33.32 1.05 16.66
CA LEU A 168 34.66 0.46 16.80
C LEU A 168 35.50 0.64 15.53
N ASP A 169 34.93 0.40 14.36
CA ASP A 169 35.62 0.56 13.08
C ASP A 169 36.01 2.02 12.84
N ILE A 170 35.13 2.98 13.16
CA ILE A 170 35.44 4.42 13.11
C ILE A 170 36.55 4.77 14.10
N ALA A 171 36.52 4.23 15.32
CA ALA A 171 37.58 4.46 16.31
C ALA A 171 38.94 3.93 15.82
N HIS A 172 38.96 2.74 15.20
CA HIS A 172 40.17 2.17 14.60
C HIS A 172 40.72 3.05 13.47
N ILE A 173 39.85 3.51 12.57
CA ILE A 173 40.24 4.41 11.47
C ILE A 173 40.80 5.73 12.02
N ARG A 174 40.18 6.32 13.06
CA ARG A 174 40.69 7.53 13.72
C ARG A 174 42.06 7.29 14.35
N GLN A 175 42.27 6.14 14.99
CA GLN A 175 43.55 5.76 15.57
C GLN A 175 44.63 5.60 14.50
N ASP A 176 44.31 4.96 13.37
CA ASP A 176 45.23 4.82 12.24
C ASP A 176 45.63 6.18 11.66
N PHE A 177 44.67 7.08 11.45
CA PHE A 177 44.97 8.43 10.99
C PHE A 177 45.79 9.23 12.00
N SER A 178 45.53 9.08 13.29
CA SER A 178 46.34 9.71 14.34
C SER A 178 47.78 9.21 14.29
N ARG A 179 47.99 7.90 14.15
CA ARG A 179 49.31 7.28 14.01
C ARG A 179 50.03 7.77 12.75
N GLN A 180 49.36 7.76 11.60
CA GLN A 180 49.92 8.24 10.33
C GLN A 180 50.32 9.73 10.41
N ARG A 181 49.50 10.55 11.08
CA ARG A 181 49.81 11.97 11.32
C ARG A 181 51.08 12.12 12.15
N GLU A 182 51.19 11.38 13.26
CA GLU A 182 52.35 11.42 14.15
C GLU A 182 53.62 10.94 13.42
N GLU A 183 53.55 9.85 12.65
CA GLU A 183 54.65 9.36 11.83
C GLU A 183 55.12 10.40 10.79
N LEU A 184 54.18 11.11 10.14
CA LEU A 184 54.49 12.18 9.20
C LEU A 184 55.14 13.38 9.90
N GLU A 185 54.66 13.75 11.08
CA GLU A 185 55.21 14.84 11.89
C GLU A 185 56.65 14.54 12.33
N ILE A 186 56.90 13.32 12.82
CA ILE A 186 58.25 12.85 13.16
C ILE A 186 59.16 12.85 11.93
N ARG A 187 58.67 12.38 10.78
CA ARG A 187 59.46 12.37 9.53
C ARG A 187 59.81 13.79 9.06
N ALA A 188 58.85 14.72 9.10
CA ALA A 188 59.10 16.11 8.75
C ALA A 188 60.08 16.78 9.75
N GLY A 189 59.91 16.51 11.05
CA GLY A 189 60.80 17.01 12.09
C GLY A 189 62.25 16.52 11.91
N THR A 190 62.43 15.22 11.64
CA THR A 190 63.75 14.64 11.37
C THR A 190 64.40 15.25 10.14
N GLN A 191 63.67 15.38 9.02
CA GLN A 191 64.17 16.07 7.81
C GLN A 191 64.57 17.52 8.08
N MET A 192 63.76 18.27 8.83
CA MET A 192 64.08 19.65 9.21
C MET A 192 65.37 19.73 10.05
N THR A 193 65.55 18.84 11.04
CA THR A 193 66.78 18.81 11.85
C THR A 193 68.00 18.40 11.03
N GLN A 194 67.87 17.47 10.08
CA GLN A 194 68.94 17.09 9.17
C GLN A 194 69.35 18.25 8.27
N LEU A 195 68.39 18.95 7.66
CA LEU A 195 68.68 20.14 6.84
C LEU A 195 69.40 21.23 7.64
N ARG A 196 68.95 21.50 8.87
CA ARG A 196 69.64 22.44 9.77
C ARG A 196 71.08 22.02 10.02
N LYS A 197 71.31 20.75 10.35
CA LYS A 197 72.67 20.21 10.55
C LYS A 197 73.52 20.36 9.28
N THR A 198 72.99 20.05 8.10
CA THR A 198 73.71 20.18 6.83
C THR A 198 74.12 21.62 6.55
N ILE A 199 73.20 22.59 6.71
CA ILE A 199 73.48 24.01 6.53
C ILE A 199 74.51 24.50 7.55
N ASP A 200 74.38 24.10 8.83
CA ASP A 200 75.35 24.44 9.87
C ASP A 200 76.74 23.86 9.59
N THR A 201 76.82 22.64 9.04
CA THR A 201 78.10 22.06 8.63
C THR A 201 78.68 22.77 7.42
N GLN A 202 77.87 23.11 6.42
CA GLN A 202 78.32 23.89 5.25
C GLN A 202 78.88 25.25 5.69
N ARG A 203 78.14 25.97 6.53
CA ARG A 203 78.60 27.24 7.11
C ARG A 203 79.92 27.09 7.85
N ARG A 204 80.09 26.03 8.65
CA ARG A 204 81.36 25.76 9.36
C ARG A 204 82.52 25.49 8.40
N VAL A 205 82.28 24.72 7.33
CA VAL A 205 83.28 24.45 6.29
C VAL A 205 83.65 25.73 5.57
N GLU A 206 82.69 26.54 5.13
CA GLU A 206 82.94 27.83 4.47
C GLU A 206 83.76 28.77 5.35
N VAL A 207 83.43 28.85 6.65
CA VAL A 207 84.20 29.63 7.63
C VAL A 207 85.64 29.13 7.70
N HIS A 208 85.85 27.82 7.90
CA HIS A 208 87.20 27.26 7.93
C HIS A 208 87.98 27.47 6.63
N GLU A 209 87.35 27.31 5.45
CA GLU A 209 88.00 27.60 4.18
C GLU A 209 88.40 29.08 4.04
N THR A 210 87.59 30.01 4.57
CA THR A 210 87.95 31.43 4.59
C THR A 210 89.08 31.72 5.58
N GLU A 211 89.09 31.06 6.74
CA GLU A 211 90.14 31.16 7.74
C GLU A 211 91.47 30.64 7.19
N GLU A 212 91.49 29.46 6.58
CA GLU A 212 92.68 28.88 5.94
C GLU A 212 93.23 29.79 4.84
N ARG A 213 92.37 30.31 3.95
CA ARG A 213 92.80 31.28 2.92
C ARG A 213 93.41 32.54 3.53
N LYS A 214 92.83 33.06 4.61
CA LYS A 214 93.38 34.23 5.32
C LYS A 214 94.68 33.90 6.03
N ASN A 215 94.81 32.74 6.65
CA ASN A 215 96.04 32.28 7.30
C ASN A 215 97.18 32.11 6.30
N VAL A 216 96.91 31.50 5.14
CA VAL A 216 97.88 31.41 4.04
C VAL A 216 98.28 32.80 3.54
N HIS A 217 97.33 33.73 3.43
CA HIS A 217 97.65 35.11 3.06
C HIS A 217 98.53 35.81 4.11
N ILE A 218 98.24 35.63 5.41
CA ILE A 218 99.05 36.15 6.52
C ILE A 218 100.47 35.57 6.43
N GLN A 219 100.63 34.26 6.28
CA GLN A 219 101.94 33.62 6.15
C GLN A 219 102.73 34.13 4.94
N ASN A 220 102.07 34.31 3.79
CA ASN A 220 102.70 34.90 2.62
C ASN A 220 103.14 36.35 2.87
N LEU A 221 102.31 37.12 3.59
CA LEU A 221 102.63 38.50 3.94
C LEU A 221 103.81 38.56 4.92
N GLU A 222 103.83 37.68 5.92
CA GLU A 222 104.94 37.50 6.86
C GLU A 222 106.24 37.15 6.12
N MET A 223 106.20 36.16 5.22
CA MET A 223 107.36 35.78 4.40
C MET A 223 107.83 36.92 3.49
N ASN A 224 106.90 37.65 2.85
CA ASN A 224 107.24 38.81 2.03
C ASN A 224 107.86 39.93 2.86
N HIS A 225 107.35 40.17 4.06
CA HIS A 225 107.92 41.14 5.00
C HIS A 225 109.30 40.70 5.47
N GLU A 226 109.50 39.43 5.81
CA GLU A 226 110.79 38.88 6.21
C GLU A 226 111.82 38.96 5.07
N GLN A 227 111.40 38.65 3.84
CA GLN A 227 112.21 38.84 2.64
C GLN A 227 112.52 40.32 2.38
N ALA A 228 111.55 41.22 2.54
CA ALA A 228 111.78 42.65 2.39
C ALA A 228 112.74 43.18 3.47
N PHE A 229 112.63 42.71 4.71
CA PHE A 229 113.57 43.01 5.79
C PHE A 229 114.96 42.45 5.51
N ALA A 230 115.07 41.23 4.97
CA ALA A 230 116.33 40.63 4.55
C ALA A 230 116.97 41.41 3.39
N ASN A 231 116.17 41.79 2.39
CA ASN A 231 116.60 42.62 1.28
C ASN A 231 117.02 44.02 1.75
N MET A 232 116.30 44.61 2.71
CA MET A 232 116.65 45.91 3.30
C MET A 232 117.95 45.81 4.11
N LYS A 233 118.12 44.75 4.91
CA LYS A 233 119.39 44.45 5.59
C LYS A 233 120.52 44.26 4.59
N SER A 234 120.31 43.48 3.52
CA SER A 234 121.29 43.31 2.44
C SER A 234 121.60 44.64 1.80
N TYR A 235 120.60 45.44 1.42
CA TYR A 235 120.76 46.77 0.84
C TYR A 235 121.58 47.69 1.75
N TYR A 236 121.29 47.75 3.05
CA TYR A 236 122.11 48.56 3.96
C TYR A 236 123.51 47.96 4.13
N ASN A 237 123.67 46.65 4.18
CA ASN A 237 124.98 46.00 4.26
C ASN A 237 125.79 46.24 2.97
N ASP A 238 125.15 46.23 1.80
CA ASP A 238 125.68 46.53 0.48
C ASP A 238 125.95 48.02 0.30
N VAL A 239 125.17 48.90 0.92
CA VAL A 239 125.46 50.34 1.04
C VAL A 239 126.59 50.56 2.04
N THR A 240 126.77 49.72 3.05
CA THR A 240 127.89 49.83 3.99
C THR A 240 129.18 49.35 3.34
N LEU A 241 129.16 48.19 2.68
CA LEU A 241 130.20 47.67 1.79
C LEU A 241 130.45 48.60 0.62
N GLY A 242 129.38 49.19 0.09
CA GLY A 242 129.34 50.18 -0.97
C GLY A 242 129.94 51.50 -0.53
N ASN A 243 129.69 51.98 0.68
CA ASN A 243 130.34 53.15 1.25
C ASN A 243 131.81 52.85 1.54
N VAL A 244 132.16 51.63 1.95
CA VAL A 244 133.55 51.16 2.05
C VAL A 244 134.21 51.10 0.66
N SER A 245 133.50 50.66 -0.37
CA SER A 245 134.00 50.59 -1.75
C SER A 245 133.99 51.95 -2.46
N VAL A 246 133.09 52.87 -2.11
CA VAL A 246 133.03 54.29 -2.52
C VAL A 246 134.12 55.07 -1.80
N ILE A 247 134.45 54.78 -0.54
CA ILE A 247 135.70 55.28 0.06
C ILE A 247 136.93 54.77 -0.72
N LYS A 248 136.86 53.55 -1.27
CA LYS A 248 137.93 52.95 -2.08
C LYS A 248 137.97 53.46 -3.53
N THR A 249 136.82 53.77 -4.12
CA THR A 249 136.66 54.18 -5.52
C THR A 249 136.50 55.69 -5.68
N LEU A 250 136.14 56.48 -4.68
CA LEU A 250 136.37 57.94 -4.69
C LEU A 250 137.87 58.26 -4.69
N ARG A 251 138.73 57.27 -4.38
CA ARG A 251 140.16 57.33 -4.68
C ARG A 251 140.51 56.94 -6.12
N GLU A 252 139.64 56.26 -6.87
CA GLU A 252 139.91 55.71 -8.23
C GLU A 252 139.06 56.39 -9.35
N ASN A 253 137.92 57.01 -9.04
CA ASN A 253 136.90 57.52 -9.98
C ASN A 253 136.81 59.05 -10.05
N ILE A 254 137.83 59.77 -9.55
CA ILE A 254 138.11 61.10 -10.10
C ILE A 254 138.39 61.01 -11.63
N ASP A 255 138.74 59.82 -12.14
CA ASP A 255 139.23 59.64 -13.51
C ASP A 255 138.18 59.22 -14.58
N GLU A 256 137.01 58.63 -14.26
CA GLU A 256 136.11 58.03 -15.28
C GLU A 256 134.78 58.77 -15.59
N LEU A 257 134.36 59.77 -14.80
CA LEU A 257 133.05 60.46 -14.96
C LEU A 257 132.91 61.36 -16.21
N ARG A 258 133.83 61.28 -17.18
CA ARG A 258 133.83 62.13 -18.38
C ARG A 258 133.09 61.55 -19.60
N CYS A 259 132.62 60.29 -19.60
CA CYS A 259 132.33 59.60 -20.89
C CYS A 259 130.90 59.10 -21.21
N GLN A 260 129.86 59.21 -20.37
CA GLN A 260 128.59 58.46 -20.62
C GLN A 260 127.30 59.28 -20.87
N LEU A 261 127.38 60.57 -21.22
CA LEU A 261 126.18 61.40 -21.41
C LEU A 261 125.46 61.26 -22.77
N SER A 262 125.98 60.48 -23.73
CA SER A 262 125.52 60.54 -25.14
C SER A 262 124.54 59.46 -25.62
N ARG A 263 124.08 58.50 -24.79
CA ARG A 263 123.37 57.30 -25.28
C ARG A 263 121.82 57.35 -25.31
N VAL A 264 121.16 58.36 -24.73
CA VAL A 264 119.72 58.31 -24.43
C VAL A 264 118.78 58.70 -25.60
N GLN A 265 119.27 59.35 -26.66
CA GLN A 265 118.41 60.01 -27.66
C GLN A 265 117.67 59.08 -28.66
N ARG A 266 117.82 57.75 -28.62
CA ARG A 266 117.47 56.87 -29.77
C ARG A 266 116.20 56.00 -29.64
N LEU A 267 115.45 56.04 -28.53
CA LEU A 267 114.31 55.13 -28.27
C LEU A 267 112.91 55.72 -28.56
N LEU A 268 112.82 56.95 -29.07
CA LEU A 268 111.54 57.68 -29.14
C LEU A 268 110.65 57.30 -30.34
N ASP A 269 111.21 56.77 -31.43
CA ASP A 269 110.50 56.66 -32.72
C ASP A 269 109.70 55.34 -32.91
N GLU A 270 109.93 54.31 -32.10
CA GLU A 270 109.28 53.00 -32.23
C GLU A 270 107.81 52.98 -31.73
N SER A 271 107.43 53.92 -30.85
CA SER A 271 106.11 53.94 -30.19
C SER A 271 104.93 54.35 -31.09
N TYR A 272 105.18 54.96 -32.25
CA TYR A 272 104.12 55.64 -33.02
C TYR A 272 103.29 54.71 -33.94
N VAL A 273 103.84 53.56 -34.35
CA VAL A 273 103.20 52.64 -35.33
C VAL A 273 102.16 51.72 -34.67
N GLU A 274 102.34 51.36 -33.40
CA GLU A 274 101.43 50.45 -32.67
C GLU A 274 100.06 51.08 -32.38
N LEU A 275 100.00 52.41 -32.24
CA LEU A 275 98.80 53.15 -31.87
C LEU A 275 97.73 53.14 -32.98
N ASN A 276 98.13 53.10 -34.25
CA ASN A 276 97.18 53.10 -35.38
C ASN A 276 96.52 51.74 -35.62
N LYS A 277 97.22 50.62 -35.41
CA LYS A 277 96.63 49.27 -35.54
C LYS A 277 95.50 49.04 -34.53
N LYS A 278 95.66 49.54 -33.30
CA LYS A 278 94.66 49.38 -32.23
C LYS A 278 93.35 50.14 -32.49
N LYS A 279 93.38 51.22 -33.26
CA LYS A 279 92.17 51.99 -33.62
C LYS A 279 91.27 51.25 -34.62
N GLU A 280 91.84 50.51 -35.58
CA GLU A 280 91.06 49.74 -36.56
C GLU A 280 90.40 48.49 -35.96
N GLU A 281 91.06 47.84 -34.99
CA GLU A 281 90.49 46.72 -34.24
C GLU A 281 89.26 47.15 -33.42
N LEU A 282 89.32 48.31 -32.77
CA LEU A 282 88.20 48.86 -31.96
C LEU A 282 86.94 49.12 -32.81
N ALA A 283 87.11 49.69 -34.01
CA ALA A 283 85.98 50.01 -34.90
C ALA A 283 85.25 48.78 -35.44
N LYS A 284 85.92 47.63 -35.54
CA LYS A 284 85.28 46.34 -35.91
C LYS A 284 84.46 45.79 -34.75
N THR A 285 85.02 45.80 -33.53
CA THR A 285 84.31 45.33 -32.33
C THR A 285 83.09 46.19 -31.99
N ASP A 286 83.11 47.49 -32.29
CA ASP A 286 81.95 48.37 -32.08
C ASP A 286 80.77 48.02 -33.00
N LYS A 287 81.03 47.68 -34.27
CA LYS A 287 79.97 47.26 -35.21
C LYS A 287 79.35 45.93 -34.80
N GLU A 288 80.16 44.98 -34.32
CA GLU A 288 79.69 43.70 -33.81
C GLU A 288 78.82 43.88 -32.55
N ASN A 289 79.21 44.78 -31.63
CA ASN A 289 78.41 45.12 -30.45
C ASN A 289 77.04 45.68 -30.79
N VAL A 290 76.93 46.57 -31.79
CA VAL A 290 75.64 47.11 -32.23
C VAL A 290 74.73 46.01 -32.79
N HIS A 291 75.29 45.10 -33.60
CA HIS A 291 74.55 43.97 -34.14
C HIS A 291 74.06 43.01 -33.04
N LEU A 292 74.91 42.68 -32.06
CA LEU A 292 74.55 41.83 -30.93
C LEU A 292 73.44 42.44 -30.07
N ARG A 293 73.47 43.75 -29.82
CA ARG A 293 72.38 44.46 -29.11
C ARG A 293 71.04 44.38 -29.85
N GLN A 294 71.07 44.41 -31.17
CA GLN A 294 69.84 44.30 -31.97
C GLN A 294 69.26 42.88 -31.93
N ILE A 295 70.11 41.85 -31.90
CA ILE A 295 69.68 40.45 -31.69
C ILE A 295 69.09 40.27 -30.29
N GLU A 296 69.75 40.81 -29.26
CA GLU A 296 69.27 40.77 -27.87
C GLU A 296 67.86 41.37 -27.74
N HIS A 297 67.63 42.53 -28.37
CA HIS A 297 66.31 43.16 -28.36
C HIS A 297 65.22 42.31 -29.04
N LEU A 298 65.52 41.71 -30.19
CA LEU A 298 64.58 40.79 -30.87
C LEU A 298 64.27 39.56 -30.00
N TYR A 299 65.28 39.01 -29.34
CA TYR A 299 65.12 37.88 -28.42
C TYR A 299 64.25 38.25 -27.20
N GLU A 300 64.43 39.44 -26.62
CA GLU A 300 63.57 39.92 -25.53
C GLU A 300 62.12 40.09 -25.96
N MET A 301 61.88 40.63 -27.16
CA MET A 301 60.53 40.74 -27.73
C MET A 301 59.89 39.36 -27.90
N GLU A 302 60.61 38.40 -28.50
CA GLU A 302 60.12 37.03 -28.71
C GLU A 302 59.83 36.31 -27.38
N LYS A 303 60.72 36.46 -26.39
CA LYS A 303 60.53 35.93 -25.04
C LYS A 303 59.25 36.49 -24.39
N SER A 304 58.99 37.78 -24.54
CA SER A 304 57.77 38.41 -24.01
C SER A 304 56.50 37.87 -24.69
N ALA A 305 56.53 37.70 -26.02
CA ALA A 305 55.43 37.11 -26.81
C ALA A 305 55.19 35.64 -26.45
N HIS A 306 56.25 34.87 -26.21
CA HIS A 306 56.15 33.48 -25.75
C HIS A 306 55.48 33.38 -24.37
N VAL A 307 55.81 34.27 -23.43
CA VAL A 307 55.17 34.30 -22.10
C VAL A 307 53.67 34.59 -22.22
N LEU A 308 53.28 35.55 -23.06
CA LEU A 308 51.88 35.88 -23.33
C LEU A 308 51.11 34.70 -23.92
N THR A 309 51.63 34.08 -24.97
CA THR A 309 51.00 32.91 -25.62
C THR A 309 50.90 31.72 -24.67
N LYS A 310 51.94 31.45 -23.87
CA LYS A 310 51.94 30.40 -22.83
C LYS A 310 50.87 30.65 -21.77
N ASN A 311 50.71 31.90 -21.31
CA ASN A 311 49.69 32.25 -20.34
C ASN A 311 48.27 32.12 -20.92
N ASN A 312 48.07 32.51 -22.17
CA ASN A 312 46.79 32.33 -22.87
C ASN A 312 46.47 30.85 -23.06
N ALA A 313 47.43 30.02 -23.47
CA ALA A 313 47.27 28.57 -23.58
C ALA A 313 46.91 27.91 -22.23
N LYS A 314 47.49 28.37 -21.12
CA LYS A 314 47.11 27.91 -19.78
C LYS A 314 45.66 28.29 -19.44
N LYS A 315 45.22 29.49 -19.79
CA LYS A 315 43.83 29.94 -19.55
C LYS A 315 42.84 29.12 -20.38
N THR A 316 43.13 28.90 -21.67
CA THR A 316 42.26 28.09 -22.54
C THR A 316 42.21 26.63 -22.09
N LEU A 317 43.33 26.04 -21.66
CA LEU A 317 43.36 24.69 -21.10
C LEU A 317 42.48 24.56 -19.85
N LYS A 318 42.56 25.54 -18.92
CA LYS A 318 41.68 25.57 -17.75
C LYS A 318 40.21 25.68 -18.15
N SER A 319 39.90 26.55 -19.11
CA SER A 319 38.54 26.70 -19.62
C SER A 319 38.02 25.43 -20.28
N MET A 320 38.86 24.70 -21.03
CA MET A 320 38.49 23.42 -21.64
C MET A 320 38.18 22.37 -20.59
N LYS A 321 39.04 22.21 -19.57
CA LYS A 321 38.81 21.26 -18.47
C LYS A 321 37.51 21.56 -17.74
N ASN A 322 37.27 22.82 -17.39
CA ASN A 322 36.02 23.22 -16.76
C ASN A 322 34.80 22.91 -17.65
N LEU A 323 34.92 23.05 -18.97
CA LEU A 323 33.84 22.75 -19.90
C LEU A 323 33.57 21.24 -19.99
N GLU A 324 34.64 20.43 -19.98
CA GLU A 324 34.60 18.97 -19.97
C GLU A 324 33.93 18.43 -18.69
N ASP A 325 34.35 18.94 -17.53
CA ASP A 325 33.73 18.59 -16.24
C ASP A 325 32.23 18.94 -16.21
N ASN A 326 31.87 20.13 -16.73
CA ASN A 326 30.48 20.56 -16.83
C ASN A 326 29.67 19.69 -17.81
N TYR A 327 30.28 19.28 -18.92
CA TYR A 327 29.67 18.38 -19.89
C TYR A 327 29.39 17.01 -19.26
N ASP A 328 30.35 16.44 -18.56
CA ASP A 328 30.20 15.14 -17.88
C ASP A 328 29.13 15.21 -16.79
N LEU A 329 29.11 16.28 -16.00
CA LEU A 329 28.06 16.52 -15.00
C LEU A 329 26.67 16.62 -15.65
N LEU A 330 26.56 17.37 -16.75
CA LEU A 330 25.29 17.56 -17.44
C LEU A 330 24.81 16.25 -18.11
N LYS A 331 25.72 15.48 -18.67
CA LYS A 331 25.45 14.16 -19.25
C LYS A 331 24.94 13.19 -18.19
N ALA A 332 25.59 13.12 -17.03
CA ALA A 332 25.14 12.29 -15.91
C ALA A 332 23.73 12.69 -15.42
N ARG A 333 23.44 14.00 -15.33
CA ARG A 333 22.10 14.51 -14.99
C ARG A 333 21.06 14.13 -16.03
N PHE A 334 21.40 14.23 -17.32
CA PHE A 334 20.50 13.84 -18.41
C PHE A 334 20.17 12.35 -18.36
N GLU A 335 21.17 11.48 -18.20
CA GLU A 335 20.96 10.03 -18.08
C GLU A 335 20.09 9.67 -16.87
N ALA A 336 20.26 10.36 -15.74
CA ALA A 336 19.41 10.18 -14.57
C ALA A 336 17.95 10.59 -14.86
N LEU A 337 17.74 11.74 -15.52
CA LEU A 337 16.41 12.20 -15.92
C LEU A 337 15.74 11.26 -16.92
N ASP A 338 16.49 10.73 -17.88
CA ASP A 338 15.94 9.80 -18.87
C ASP A 338 15.54 8.46 -18.22
N LYS A 339 16.33 7.97 -17.26
CA LYS A 339 15.94 6.82 -16.42
C LYS A 339 14.68 7.11 -15.62
N MET A 340 14.55 8.28 -14.99
CA MET A 340 13.33 8.66 -14.27
C MET A 340 12.12 8.73 -15.20
N ARG A 341 12.28 9.29 -16.41
CA ARG A 341 11.24 9.34 -17.44
C ARG A 341 10.80 7.94 -17.86
N GLY A 342 11.75 7.04 -18.13
CA GLY A 342 11.47 5.64 -18.47
C GLY A 342 10.74 4.90 -17.36
N ASN A 343 11.17 5.07 -16.10
CA ASN A 343 10.50 4.48 -14.94
C ASN A 343 9.07 5.01 -14.78
N LEU A 344 8.87 6.33 -14.94
CA LEU A 344 7.54 6.94 -14.84
C LEU A 344 6.61 6.36 -15.91
N ALA A 345 7.07 6.26 -17.16
CA ALA A 345 6.29 5.68 -18.26
C ALA A 345 5.87 4.22 -17.94
N GLN A 346 6.79 3.39 -17.47
CA GLN A 346 6.48 2.00 -17.09
C GLN A 346 5.51 1.92 -15.92
N THR A 347 5.65 2.79 -14.90
CA THR A 347 4.71 2.81 -13.77
C THR A 347 3.33 3.28 -14.18
N PHE A 348 3.24 4.25 -15.08
CA PHE A 348 1.98 4.75 -15.62
C PHE A 348 1.26 3.65 -16.42
N GLU A 349 1.98 2.94 -17.28
CA GLU A 349 1.42 1.83 -18.05
C GLU A 349 0.88 0.70 -17.15
N LYS A 350 1.64 0.34 -16.10
CA LYS A 350 1.18 -0.63 -15.09
C LYS A 350 -0.09 -0.16 -14.37
N LEU A 351 -0.13 1.10 -13.94
CA LEU A 351 -1.32 1.65 -13.29
C LEU A 351 -2.53 1.69 -14.22
N LEU A 352 -2.33 2.01 -15.50
CA LEU A 352 -3.39 2.02 -16.50
C LEU A 352 -3.98 0.61 -16.67
N LEU A 353 -3.12 -0.40 -16.80
CA LEU A 353 -3.54 -1.82 -16.91
C LEU A 353 -4.28 -2.29 -15.65
N ASP A 354 -3.78 -1.94 -14.46
CA ASP A 354 -4.43 -2.28 -13.19
C ASP A 354 -5.83 -1.64 -13.08
N VAL A 355 -5.97 -0.36 -13.46
CA VAL A 355 -7.27 0.34 -13.48
C VAL A 355 -8.20 -0.30 -14.51
N GLN A 356 -7.72 -0.59 -15.71
CA GLN A 356 -8.49 -1.25 -16.75
C GLN A 356 -8.98 -2.62 -16.30
N GLN A 357 -8.13 -3.43 -15.66
CA GLN A 357 -8.50 -4.74 -15.13
C GLN A 357 -9.56 -4.62 -14.03
N ARG A 358 -9.37 -3.68 -13.08
CA ARG A 358 -10.35 -3.45 -11.99
C ARG A 358 -11.70 -2.98 -12.53
N MET A 359 -11.69 -2.06 -13.50
CA MET A 359 -12.91 -1.59 -14.16
C MET A 359 -13.58 -2.71 -14.95
N GLY A 360 -12.80 -3.50 -15.70
CA GLY A 360 -13.30 -4.65 -16.45
C GLY A 360 -13.97 -5.69 -15.55
N LEU A 361 -13.38 -6.03 -14.40
CA LEU A 361 -13.98 -6.93 -13.41
C LEU A 361 -15.28 -6.37 -12.82
N LYS A 362 -15.33 -5.06 -12.53
CA LYS A 362 -16.56 -4.40 -12.04
C LYS A 362 -17.66 -4.41 -13.09
N THR A 363 -17.33 -4.09 -14.35
CA THR A 363 -18.28 -4.13 -15.47
C THR A 363 -18.83 -5.54 -15.65
N LEU A 364 -17.96 -6.56 -15.72
CA LEU A 364 -18.36 -7.96 -15.87
C LEU A 364 -19.27 -8.43 -14.71
N LEU A 365 -19.00 -7.99 -13.48
CA LEU A 365 -19.83 -8.32 -12.33
C LEU A 365 -21.22 -7.67 -12.43
N VAL A 366 -21.29 -6.41 -12.86
CA VAL A 366 -22.56 -5.71 -13.05
C VAL A 366 -23.35 -6.35 -14.19
N GLU A 367 -22.70 -6.68 -15.30
CA GLU A 367 -23.31 -7.39 -16.42
C GLU A 367 -23.91 -8.73 -15.99
N ARG A 368 -23.15 -9.57 -15.27
CA ARG A 368 -23.67 -10.85 -14.75
C ARG A 368 -24.86 -10.68 -13.80
N LYS A 369 -24.82 -9.66 -12.93
CA LYS A 369 -25.96 -9.37 -12.05
C LYS A 369 -27.18 -8.91 -12.82
N LEU A 370 -26.98 -8.06 -13.83
CA LEU A 370 -28.06 -7.56 -14.68
C LEU A 370 -28.67 -8.72 -15.46
N GLN A 371 -27.85 -9.60 -16.03
CA GLN A 371 -28.30 -10.81 -16.72
C GLN A 371 -29.11 -11.72 -15.78
N TYR A 372 -28.60 -12.00 -14.57
CA TYR A 372 -29.33 -12.80 -13.58
C TYR A 372 -30.67 -12.16 -13.19
N LEU A 373 -30.70 -10.84 -12.95
CA LEU A 373 -31.94 -10.13 -12.62
C LEU A 373 -32.93 -10.13 -13.79
N ALA A 374 -32.46 -10.05 -15.03
CA ALA A 374 -33.29 -10.15 -16.22
C ALA A 374 -33.90 -11.56 -16.36
N GLU A 375 -33.10 -12.61 -16.21
CA GLU A 375 -33.59 -14.00 -16.22
C GLU A 375 -34.62 -14.27 -15.09
N MET A 376 -34.35 -13.74 -13.89
CA MET A 376 -35.29 -13.81 -12.77
C MET A 376 -36.59 -13.04 -13.04
N LEU A 377 -36.53 -11.91 -13.74
CA LEU A 377 -37.71 -11.16 -14.12
C LEU A 377 -38.52 -11.93 -15.17
N GLU A 378 -37.89 -12.45 -16.22
CA GLU A 378 -38.54 -13.26 -17.26
C GLU A 378 -39.24 -14.50 -16.68
N THR A 379 -38.58 -15.22 -15.77
CA THR A 379 -39.17 -16.39 -15.11
C THR A 379 -40.36 -16.02 -14.23
N ARG A 380 -40.30 -14.90 -13.51
CA ARG A 380 -41.42 -14.41 -12.69
C ARG A 380 -42.59 -13.93 -13.55
N GLU A 381 -42.32 -13.22 -14.64
CA GLU A 381 -43.36 -12.84 -15.60
C GLU A 381 -44.04 -14.06 -16.23
N ALA A 382 -43.27 -15.10 -16.58
CA ALA A 382 -43.82 -16.35 -17.09
C ALA A 382 -44.72 -17.05 -16.05
N GLN A 383 -44.31 -17.10 -14.79
CA GLN A 383 -45.12 -17.64 -13.69
C GLN A 383 -46.42 -16.86 -13.50
N VAL A 384 -46.36 -15.52 -13.52
CA VAL A 384 -47.55 -14.66 -13.41
C VAL A 384 -48.50 -14.89 -14.58
N LYS A 385 -47.97 -14.96 -15.82
CA LYS A 385 -48.76 -15.27 -17.02
C LYS A 385 -49.44 -16.64 -16.92
N GLN A 386 -48.75 -17.66 -16.41
CA GLN A 386 -49.35 -18.99 -16.19
C GLN A 386 -50.46 -18.98 -15.14
N LEU A 387 -50.29 -18.26 -14.03
CA LEU A 387 -51.33 -18.13 -13.00
C LEU A 387 -52.57 -17.40 -13.53
N LEU A 388 -52.37 -16.34 -14.30
CA LEU A 388 -53.42 -15.60 -15.00
C LEU A 388 -54.28 -16.53 -15.88
N ILE A 389 -53.63 -17.40 -16.67
CA ILE A 389 -54.30 -18.40 -17.50
C ILE A 389 -55.03 -19.45 -16.64
N ALA A 390 -54.40 -19.96 -15.58
CA ALA A 390 -54.98 -20.99 -14.73
C ALA A 390 -56.21 -20.53 -13.93
N LEU A 391 -56.30 -19.23 -13.62
CA LEU A 391 -57.38 -18.62 -12.85
C LEU A 391 -58.52 -18.07 -13.72
N ASP A 392 -58.44 -18.16 -15.05
CA ASP A 392 -59.38 -17.53 -16.01
C ASP A 392 -59.71 -16.07 -15.63
N SER A 393 -58.70 -15.34 -15.16
CA SER A 393 -58.86 -13.96 -14.71
C SER A 393 -58.97 -13.02 -15.92
N ASP A 394 -59.89 -12.05 -15.85
CA ASP A 394 -60.06 -11.05 -16.92
C ASP A 394 -58.76 -10.25 -17.12
N PRO A 395 -58.13 -10.29 -18.33
CA PRO A 395 -56.87 -9.62 -18.61
C PRO A 395 -56.92 -8.12 -18.36
N GLN A 396 -58.05 -7.46 -18.67
CA GLN A 396 -58.17 -6.01 -18.49
C GLN A 396 -58.20 -5.62 -17.01
N SER A 397 -58.95 -6.34 -16.20
CA SER A 397 -59.02 -6.11 -14.75
C SER A 397 -57.66 -6.31 -14.06
N VAL A 398 -56.86 -7.28 -14.50
CA VAL A 398 -55.51 -7.52 -13.95
C VAL A 398 -54.52 -6.45 -14.39
N GLU A 399 -54.59 -5.97 -15.64
CA GLU A 399 -53.76 -4.87 -16.13
C GLU A 399 -54.03 -3.57 -15.33
N ILE A 400 -55.30 -3.28 -15.03
CA ILE A 400 -55.70 -2.12 -14.22
C ILE A 400 -55.19 -2.25 -12.78
N ALA A 401 -55.33 -3.43 -12.16
CA ALA A 401 -54.83 -3.69 -10.80
C ALA A 401 -53.28 -3.58 -10.74
N LYS A 402 -52.58 -4.07 -11.77
CA LYS A 402 -51.13 -3.92 -11.91
C LYS A 402 -50.72 -2.45 -12.03
N GLY A 403 -51.39 -1.68 -12.88
CA GLY A 403 -51.14 -0.24 -13.01
C GLY A 403 -51.33 0.52 -11.70
N HIS A 404 -52.41 0.22 -10.96
CA HIS A 404 -52.64 0.85 -9.65
C HIS A 404 -51.56 0.48 -8.63
N LEU A 405 -51.09 -0.77 -8.63
CA LEU A 405 -49.98 -1.22 -7.79
C LEU A 405 -48.66 -0.52 -8.16
N GLU A 406 -48.37 -0.38 -9.45
CA GLU A 406 -47.18 0.33 -9.95
C GLU A 406 -47.18 1.80 -9.52
N ASP A 407 -48.30 2.49 -9.62
CA ASP A 407 -48.40 3.89 -9.19
C ASP A 407 -48.27 4.03 -7.67
N LEU A 408 -48.81 3.08 -6.89
CA LEU A 408 -48.63 3.05 -5.44
C LEU A 408 -47.17 2.79 -5.08
N LEU A 409 -46.48 1.89 -5.79
CA LEU A 409 -45.05 1.65 -5.62
C LEU A 409 -44.20 2.87 -5.99
N LYS A 410 -44.52 3.58 -7.08
CA LYS A 410 -43.85 4.83 -7.45
C LYS A 410 -44.00 5.88 -6.35
N SER A 411 -45.22 6.12 -5.88
CA SER A 411 -45.48 7.07 -4.79
C SER A 411 -44.71 6.72 -3.51
N LYS A 412 -44.65 5.43 -3.14
CA LYS A 412 -43.84 4.98 -1.99
C LYS A 412 -42.34 5.20 -2.21
N ASN A 413 -41.84 4.94 -3.41
CA ASN A 413 -40.43 5.16 -3.75
C ASN A 413 -40.06 6.65 -3.73
N GLU A 414 -40.93 7.53 -4.22
CA GLU A 414 -40.76 8.98 -4.13
C GLU A 414 -40.70 9.44 -2.67
N ALA A 415 -41.62 8.98 -1.83
CA ALA A 415 -41.59 9.28 -0.39
C ALA A 415 -40.29 8.77 0.28
N ILE A 416 -39.77 7.62 -0.13
CA ILE A 416 -38.47 7.11 0.36
C ILE A 416 -37.34 8.04 -0.07
N HIS A 417 -37.33 8.52 -1.32
CA HIS A 417 -36.32 9.46 -1.81
C HIS A 417 -36.39 10.81 -1.10
N GLU A 418 -37.58 11.35 -0.87
CA GLU A 418 -37.79 12.59 -0.11
C GLU A 418 -37.28 12.45 1.33
N LEU A 419 -37.60 11.34 2.00
CA LEU A 419 -37.11 11.08 3.36
C LEU A 419 -35.59 10.91 3.41
N GLN A 420 -34.99 10.22 2.43
CA GLN A 420 -33.54 10.11 2.32
C GLN A 420 -32.87 11.47 2.12
N TYR A 421 -33.46 12.32 1.28
CA TYR A 421 -32.99 13.68 1.05
C TYR A 421 -33.09 14.52 2.33
N GLU A 422 -34.21 14.46 3.05
CA GLU A 422 -34.41 15.17 4.31
C GLU A 422 -33.39 14.75 5.38
N ILE A 423 -33.12 13.45 5.51
CA ILE A 423 -32.09 12.98 6.44
C ILE A 423 -30.70 13.46 6.02
N MET A 424 -30.38 13.45 4.72
CA MET A 424 -29.12 13.98 4.21
C MET A 424 -28.99 15.48 4.51
N ARG A 425 -30.05 16.26 4.27
CA ARG A 425 -30.12 17.70 4.56
C ARG A 425 -29.89 17.97 6.04
N MET A 426 -30.59 17.25 6.92
CA MET A 426 -30.45 17.36 8.37
C MET A 426 -29.06 16.95 8.87
N GLY A 427 -28.51 15.85 8.34
CA GLY A 427 -27.16 15.39 8.69
C GLY A 427 -26.07 16.38 8.28
N LYS A 428 -26.23 17.02 7.11
CA LYS A 428 -25.35 18.11 6.67
C LYS A 428 -25.47 19.34 7.58
N ALA A 429 -26.69 19.80 7.87
CA ALA A 429 -26.92 20.94 8.76
C ALA A 429 -26.36 20.70 10.18
N TYR A 430 -26.48 19.48 10.71
CA TYR A 430 -25.88 19.09 11.98
C TYR A 430 -24.35 19.18 11.97
N ASN A 431 -23.70 18.66 10.93
CA ASN A 431 -22.24 18.71 10.81
C ASN A 431 -21.72 20.16 10.65
N GLU A 432 -22.43 20.99 9.88
CA GLU A 432 -22.11 22.41 9.70
C GLU A 432 -22.27 23.21 11.01
N LEU A 433 -23.37 22.98 11.73
CA LEU A 433 -23.61 23.59 13.04
C LEU A 433 -22.52 23.18 14.04
N TRP A 434 -22.18 21.89 14.10
CA TRP A 434 -21.10 21.41 14.96
C TRP A 434 -19.76 22.08 14.61
N SER A 435 -19.41 22.15 13.33
CA SER A 435 -18.17 22.80 12.88
C SER A 435 -18.14 24.28 13.26
N THR A 436 -19.28 24.96 13.20
CA THR A 436 -19.40 26.38 13.57
C THR A 436 -19.30 26.57 15.09
N CYS A 437 -19.96 25.72 15.88
CA CYS A 437 -19.83 25.72 17.34
C CYS A 437 -18.39 25.43 17.76
N GLN A 438 -17.73 24.47 17.14
CA GLN A 438 -16.34 24.14 17.41
C GLN A 438 -15.41 25.31 17.06
N SER A 439 -15.62 25.98 15.91
CA SER A 439 -14.85 27.18 15.55
C SER A 439 -15.03 28.29 16.58
N LYS A 440 -16.28 28.63 16.95
CA LYS A 440 -16.55 29.67 17.94
C LYS A 440 -15.96 29.36 19.31
N LEU A 441 -15.99 28.10 19.73
CA LEU A 441 -15.43 27.68 21.01
C LEU A 441 -13.90 27.84 21.05
N VAL A 442 -13.24 27.58 19.92
CA VAL A 442 -11.80 27.83 19.76
C VAL A 442 -11.52 29.34 19.75
N ASP A 443 -12.32 30.12 19.03
CA ASP A 443 -12.14 31.57 18.86
C ASP A 443 -12.38 32.36 20.17
N GLU A 444 -13.37 31.98 20.99
CA GLU A 444 -13.73 32.72 22.22
C GLU A 444 -12.94 32.27 23.46
N MET A 445 -12.57 31.00 23.55
CA MET A 445 -11.99 30.43 24.79
C MET A 445 -10.47 30.25 24.74
N ASN A 446 -9.80 30.51 23.60
CA ASN A 446 -8.35 30.27 23.42
C ASN A 446 -7.87 28.88 23.93
N SER A 447 -8.77 27.90 23.97
CA SER A 447 -8.52 26.59 24.55
C SER A 447 -8.44 25.55 23.44
N PRO A 448 -7.26 24.95 23.17
CA PRO A 448 -7.08 23.96 22.12
C PRO A 448 -7.51 22.55 22.59
N ILE A 449 -8.44 22.46 23.52
CA ILE A 449 -8.83 21.20 24.14
C ILE A 449 -10.22 20.85 23.65
N ASN A 450 -10.26 20.00 22.62
CA ASN A 450 -11.37 19.07 22.42
C ASN A 450 -11.71 18.49 23.79
N LEU A 451 -12.88 18.82 24.35
CA LEU A 451 -13.40 18.38 25.66
C LEU A 451 -13.59 16.85 25.77
N GLY A 452 -12.90 16.05 24.94
CA GLY A 452 -13.15 14.61 24.75
C GLY A 452 -14.48 14.31 24.05
N ILE A 453 -15.27 15.33 23.72
CA ILE A 453 -16.59 15.19 23.09
C ILE A 453 -16.38 15.03 21.58
N THR A 454 -16.43 13.78 21.12
CA THR A 454 -16.53 13.49 19.68
C THR A 454 -18.00 13.50 19.27
N PRO A 455 -18.42 14.36 18.34
CA PRO A 455 -19.79 14.32 17.84
C PRO A 455 -20.05 12.97 17.19
N VAL A 456 -21.26 12.44 17.36
CA VAL A 456 -21.70 11.26 16.61
C VAL A 456 -21.64 11.63 15.13
N LYS A 457 -20.75 10.98 14.38
CA LYS A 457 -20.63 11.20 12.93
C LYS A 457 -21.90 10.69 12.26
N VAL A 458 -22.78 11.61 11.87
CA VAL A 458 -23.96 11.28 11.06
C VAL A 458 -23.45 10.88 9.69
N ASN A 459 -23.59 9.61 9.33
CA ASN A 459 -23.26 9.16 7.99
C ASN A 459 -24.34 9.65 7.02
N ILE A 460 -24.03 10.73 6.31
CA ILE A 460 -24.94 11.41 5.36
C ILE A 460 -25.33 10.46 4.20
N GLN A 461 -24.57 9.41 3.94
CA GLN A 461 -24.92 8.34 3.01
C GLN A 461 -25.76 7.26 3.70
N LEU A 462 -26.99 7.62 4.09
CA LEU A 462 -28.01 6.64 4.50
C LEU A 462 -28.55 5.93 3.26
N ILE A 463 -27.73 5.02 2.73
CA ILE A 463 -28.21 4.05 1.75
C ILE A 463 -28.75 2.87 2.57
N SER A 464 -30.03 2.57 2.39
CA SER A 464 -30.74 1.49 3.10
C SER A 464 -29.87 0.23 3.20
N PRO A 465 -29.74 -0.40 4.39
CA PRO A 465 -29.05 -1.68 4.54
C PRO A 465 -29.72 -2.81 3.74
N PHE A 466 -30.93 -2.57 3.22
CA PHE A 466 -31.68 -3.48 2.36
C PHE A 466 -31.56 -3.17 0.87
N ASN A 467 -30.71 -2.22 0.45
CA ASN A 467 -30.39 -2.03 -0.96
C ASN A 467 -29.33 -3.06 -1.41
N PRO A 468 -29.69 -4.07 -2.23
CA PRO A 468 -28.79 -5.16 -2.60
C PRO A 468 -27.55 -4.68 -3.37
N SER A 469 -27.64 -3.55 -4.06
CA SER A 469 -26.54 -2.93 -4.80
C SER A 469 -25.44 -2.39 -3.86
N THR A 470 -25.80 -1.98 -2.64
CA THR A 470 -24.89 -1.29 -1.70
C THR A 470 -24.23 -2.26 -0.71
N ALA A 471 -24.92 -3.33 -0.32
CA ALA A 471 -24.33 -4.41 0.48
C ALA A 471 -23.17 -5.12 -0.24
N LEU A 472 -23.24 -5.22 -1.58
CA LEU A 472 -22.17 -5.75 -2.42
C LEU A 472 -21.06 -4.72 -2.68
N GLY A 473 -21.41 -3.42 -2.76
CA GLY A 473 -20.44 -2.33 -2.90
C GLY A 473 -19.52 -2.17 -1.68
N LYS A 474 -20.04 -2.34 -0.46
CA LYS A 474 -19.22 -2.30 0.78
C LYS A 474 -18.22 -3.46 0.86
N LYS A 475 -18.63 -4.69 0.49
CA LYS A 475 -17.71 -5.85 0.45
C LYS A 475 -16.60 -5.74 -0.61
N LEU A 476 -16.82 -4.96 -1.68
CA LEU A 476 -15.81 -4.70 -2.72
C LEU A 476 -14.88 -3.53 -2.38
N ASN A 477 -15.26 -2.66 -1.44
CA ASN A 477 -14.49 -1.50 -0.99
C ASN A 477 -13.86 -1.69 0.40
N ASP A 478 -13.86 -2.90 0.96
CA ASP A 478 -13.21 -3.19 2.24
C ASP A 478 -11.69 -2.90 2.14
N PRO A 479 -11.15 -1.99 2.98
CA PRO A 479 -9.73 -1.62 2.94
C PRO A 479 -8.79 -2.79 3.32
N ILE A 480 -9.34 -3.89 3.85
CA ILE A 480 -8.60 -5.08 4.26
C ILE A 480 -8.04 -5.86 3.04
N LEU A 481 -8.64 -5.71 1.85
CA LEU A 481 -8.12 -6.31 0.60
C LEU A 481 -7.11 -5.42 -0.15
N ASN A 482 -6.84 -4.19 0.32
CA ASN A 482 -5.97 -3.22 -0.37
C ASN A 482 -4.63 -2.96 0.34
N HIS A 483 -4.26 -3.73 1.37
CA HIS A 483 -2.93 -3.63 1.96
C HIS A 483 -1.90 -4.45 1.17
N LYS A 484 -1.22 -3.82 0.21
CA LYS A 484 0.20 -4.12 -0.02
C LYS A 484 1.02 -3.25 0.95
N PRO A 485 2.05 -3.80 1.62
CA PRO A 485 2.91 -3.02 2.48
C PRO A 485 3.68 -2.00 1.63
N HIS A 486 3.49 -0.72 1.93
CA HIS A 486 4.36 0.34 1.42
C HIS A 486 5.79 0.08 1.92
N PRO A 487 6.83 0.15 1.07
CA PRO A 487 8.21 0.11 1.52
C PRO A 487 8.45 1.30 2.45
N ARG A 488 8.93 1.02 3.66
CA ARG A 488 9.50 2.02 4.56
C ARG A 488 10.60 2.76 3.82
N LEU A 489 10.38 4.02 3.49
CA LEU A 489 11.45 4.97 3.21
C LEU A 489 12.16 5.24 4.54
N TYR A 490 13.26 4.53 4.76
CA TYR A 490 14.25 4.90 5.79
C TYR A 490 15.23 5.91 5.18
N ASP A 491 15.30 7.06 5.85
CA ASP A 491 16.43 7.95 6.02
C ASP A 491 17.19 8.46 4.80
N ARG A 492 16.72 9.64 4.39
CA ARG A 492 17.53 10.80 4.06
C ARG A 492 18.47 11.10 5.24
N GLN A 493 19.74 10.70 5.15
CA GLN A 493 20.78 11.33 5.95
C GLN A 493 20.98 12.77 5.43
N GLN A 494 20.58 13.73 6.26
CA GLN A 494 21.10 15.08 6.21
C GLN A 494 22.57 15.00 6.62
N ASN A 495 23.47 15.39 5.70
CA ASN A 495 24.70 16.07 6.10
C ASN A 495 24.41 17.57 6.06
N ARG A 496 24.13 18.10 7.25
CA ARG A 496 24.39 19.45 7.73
C ARG A 496 25.56 19.23 8.72
N ASP A 497 26.73 19.85 8.55
CA ASP A 497 27.15 21.21 8.93
C ASP A 497 28.65 21.33 8.47
N ASP A 498 29.36 22.45 8.28
CA ASP A 498 29.37 23.76 8.94
C ASP A 498 29.91 24.86 8.00
N ASP A 499 29.49 26.08 8.35
CA ASP A 499 29.78 27.38 7.77
C ASP A 499 31.25 27.85 7.91
N ASP A 500 31.67 28.69 6.95
CA ASP A 500 32.35 29.95 7.29
C ASP A 500 32.23 30.95 6.13
N SER A 501 31.42 32.01 6.35
CA SER A 501 31.64 33.43 5.96
C SER A 501 31.71 33.78 4.45
N ASP A 502 31.16 34.87 3.90
CA ASP A 502 30.43 36.03 4.40
C ASP A 502 29.84 36.77 3.17
N SER A 503 28.73 37.47 3.39
CA SER A 503 28.24 38.67 2.68
C SER A 503 27.96 38.63 1.17
N GLY A 504 26.70 38.94 0.84
CA GLY A 504 26.24 39.14 -0.53
C GLY A 504 26.68 40.46 -1.16
N ASN A 505 26.48 40.54 -2.47
CA ASN A 505 25.28 41.14 -3.07
C ASN A 505 25.63 41.83 -4.40
N LYS A 506 25.05 41.26 -5.47
CA LYS A 506 24.54 41.91 -6.68
C LYS A 506 25.49 42.80 -7.49
N ASN A 507 25.65 42.43 -8.76
CA ASN A 507 25.27 43.36 -9.82
C ASN A 507 24.53 42.63 -10.94
N LYS A 508 23.27 43.05 -11.13
CA LYS A 508 22.39 42.76 -12.25
C LYS A 508 22.69 43.79 -13.33
N GLU A 509 22.78 43.32 -14.57
CA GLU A 509 22.77 44.13 -15.78
C GLU A 509 21.53 45.04 -15.84
N LYS A 510 21.76 46.29 -16.26
CA LYS A 510 20.80 47.07 -17.06
C LYS A 510 21.57 47.80 -18.15
N ASN A 511 21.18 47.53 -19.39
CA ASN A 511 21.49 48.32 -20.58
C ASN A 511 20.88 49.72 -20.47
N GLU A 512 21.59 50.73 -20.98
CA GLU A 512 21.01 51.81 -21.79
C GLU A 512 22.09 52.60 -22.53
N ASN A 513 21.85 52.84 -23.82
CA ASN A 513 22.64 53.68 -24.73
C ASN A 513 22.61 55.15 -24.31
N THR A 514 23.72 55.89 -24.52
CA THR A 514 23.79 57.09 -25.40
C THR A 514 25.11 57.87 -25.27
N ILE A 515 25.72 58.14 -26.44
CA ILE A 515 26.31 59.41 -26.92
C ILE A 515 27.33 60.15 -26.02
N GLY A 516 28.57 60.29 -26.51
CA GLY A 516 29.46 61.39 -26.07
C GLY A 516 30.93 61.26 -26.48
N LYS A 517 31.39 62.15 -27.37
CA LYS A 517 32.74 62.29 -27.96
C LYS A 517 33.89 62.41 -26.94
N PRO A 518 35.16 62.11 -27.32
CA PRO A 518 36.33 62.37 -26.48
C PRO A 518 36.79 63.83 -26.62
N LYS A 519 37.08 64.50 -25.50
CA LYS A 519 37.85 65.75 -25.44
C LYS A 519 39.07 65.55 -24.57
N CYS A 520 40.24 65.57 -25.22
CA CYS A 520 41.54 65.78 -24.61
C CYS A 520 41.59 67.19 -24.00
N ILE A 521 41.90 67.34 -22.71
CA ILE A 521 42.48 68.57 -22.14
C ILE A 521 43.49 68.18 -21.06
N ALA A 522 44.73 68.62 -21.27
CA ALA A 522 45.88 68.53 -20.38
C ALA A 522 45.72 69.36 -19.09
N PRO A 523 46.61 69.18 -18.10
CA PRO A 523 47.08 70.28 -17.28
C PRO A 523 48.51 70.67 -17.69
N LYS A 524 48.64 71.96 -18.00
CA LYS A 524 49.89 72.71 -18.09
C LYS A 524 50.43 72.96 -16.68
N TYR A 525 51.73 72.78 -16.49
CA TYR A 525 52.53 73.67 -15.65
C TYR A 525 53.87 73.91 -16.35
N GLY A 526 54.23 75.18 -16.49
CA GLY A 526 55.49 75.59 -17.08
C GLY A 526 55.82 77.04 -16.71
N LYS A 527 57.15 77.31 -16.73
CA LYS A 527 57.90 78.58 -16.58
C LYS A 527 58.10 79.01 -15.13
N GLY A 528 59.29 79.33 -14.61
CA GLY A 528 60.64 79.71 -15.07
C GLY A 528 61.28 80.51 -13.89
N PRO A 529 62.48 81.14 -13.94
CA PRO A 529 63.34 81.42 -15.09
C PRO A 529 64.87 81.24 -14.85
N THR A 530 65.61 81.79 -15.81
CA THR A 530 67.02 81.84 -16.24
C THR A 530 68.06 82.62 -15.39
N GLY A 531 69.35 82.30 -15.62
CA GLY A 531 70.56 83.17 -15.52
C GLY A 531 71.84 82.30 -15.66
N LEU A 532 72.70 82.30 -16.69
CA LEU A 532 73.59 83.30 -17.34
C LEU A 532 74.63 83.98 -16.42
N ALA A 533 75.93 83.61 -16.54
CA ALA A 533 77.04 84.49 -17.00
C ALA A 533 78.46 84.14 -16.45
N SER A 534 79.48 84.53 -17.26
CA SER A 534 80.95 84.65 -17.07
C SER A 534 81.79 83.43 -17.48
N ILE A 535 82.58 83.36 -18.56
CA ILE A 535 83.56 84.23 -19.28
C ILE A 535 84.96 84.33 -18.61
N ALA A 536 85.93 83.67 -19.28
CA ALA A 536 87.36 83.98 -19.58
C ALA A 536 88.41 84.05 -18.44
N PRO A 537 89.75 84.11 -18.71
CA PRO A 537 90.46 84.11 -20.00
C PRO A 537 91.71 83.17 -20.10
N PHE A 538 92.02 82.66 -21.29
CA PHE A 538 93.22 82.96 -22.12
C PHE A 538 93.28 82.03 -23.33
#